data_AF-A0A358NFG3-F1
#
_entry.id   AF-A0A358NFG3-F1
#
_cell.length_a   1.000
_cell.length_b   1.000
_cell.length_c   1.000
_cell.angle_alpha   90.00
_cell.angle_beta   90.00
_cell.angle_gamma   90.00
#
_symmetry.space_group_name_H-M   'P 1'
#
loop_
_entity.id
_entity.type
_entity.pdbx_description
1 polymer ?
#
loop_
_entity_poly.entity_id
_entity_poly.type
_entity_poly.pdbx_seq_one_letter_code
_entity_poly.pdbx_strand_id
1 'polypeptide(L)'
;MDRDYRIKSSGGFIVQTLPFIEDEDLEKIENRLNNLKSVSEYFDNDDDVEEIAKSVFEDFDIEITDKIPVEFRCECSEERMEQALISIGRDDLKQIIEEDEEIETVCHFCNKKYLFRGEKLENIIKYIEGQ
;
A
#
# COMPACT_ATOMS: atom_id res chain seq x y z
N MET A 1 1.29 -13.86 11.73
CA MET A 1 1.68 -12.74 12.61
C MET A 1 2.48 -13.30 13.77
N ASP A 2 3.53 -12.60 14.20
CA ASP A 2 4.29 -12.97 15.38
C ASP A 2 3.64 -12.40 16.67
N ARG A 3 4.08 -12.84 17.85
CA ARG A 3 3.56 -12.43 19.15
C ARG A 3 3.75 -10.94 19.45
N ASP A 4 4.64 -10.27 18.72
CA ASP A 4 4.90 -8.83 18.77
C ASP A 4 4.12 -8.03 17.72
N TYR A 5 3.10 -8.64 17.09
CA TYR A 5 2.25 -8.07 16.04
C TYR A 5 2.95 -7.77 14.71
N ARG A 6 4.18 -8.24 14.50
CA ARG A 6 4.83 -8.13 13.18
C ARG A 6 4.25 -9.12 12.18
N ILE A 7 4.25 -8.73 10.91
CA ILE A 7 3.90 -9.62 9.81
C ILE A 7 5.08 -10.59 9.63
N LYS A 8 4.81 -11.89 9.83
CA LYS A 8 5.79 -12.97 9.62
C LYS A 8 6.00 -13.22 8.13
N SER A 9 4.89 -13.35 7.41
CA SER A 9 4.82 -13.58 5.97
C SER A 9 3.51 -13.00 5.45
N SER A 10 3.51 -12.54 4.20
CA SER A 10 2.32 -12.05 3.49
C SER A 10 2.52 -12.22 2.00
N GLY A 11 1.55 -12.84 1.34
CA GLY A 11 1.61 -13.10 -0.08
C GLY A 11 0.35 -13.77 -0.58
N GLY A 12 0.23 -13.88 -1.90
CA GLY A 12 -0.90 -14.49 -2.57
C GLY A 12 -0.64 -14.55 -4.08
N PHE A 13 -1.52 -15.26 -4.77
CA PHE A 13 -1.51 -15.37 -6.21
C PHE A 13 -2.93 -15.22 -6.74
N ILE A 14 -3.05 -14.91 -8.03
CA ILE A 14 -4.31 -14.82 -8.74
C ILE A 14 -4.21 -15.74 -9.94
N VAL A 15 -5.20 -16.61 -10.12
CA VAL A 15 -5.32 -17.48 -11.29
C VAL A 15 -6.49 -16.97 -12.11
N GLN A 16 -6.26 -16.73 -13.39
CA GLN A 16 -7.29 -16.31 -14.31
C GLN A 16 -7.25 -17.21 -15.54
N THR A 17 -8.35 -17.89 -15.80
CA THR A 17 -8.52 -18.71 -17.01
C THR A 17 -8.84 -17.79 -18.18
N LEU A 18 -8.24 -18.09 -19.34
CA LEU A 18 -8.49 -17.35 -20.58
C LEU A 18 -9.52 -18.09 -21.44
N PRO A 19 -10.15 -17.39 -22.41
CA PRO A 19 -11.05 -18.05 -23.36
C PRO A 19 -10.36 -19.24 -24.05
N PHE A 20 -11.15 -20.25 -24.40
CA PHE A 20 -10.71 -21.46 -25.10
C PHE A 20 -9.80 -22.40 -24.30
N ILE A 21 -9.73 -22.26 -22.97
CA ILE A 21 -9.17 -23.29 -22.10
C ILE A 21 -9.96 -24.60 -22.27
N GLU A 22 -9.25 -25.73 -22.28
CA GLU A 22 -9.87 -27.06 -22.37
C GLU A 22 -10.46 -27.47 -21.01
N ASP A 23 -11.56 -28.22 -21.03
CA ASP A 23 -12.23 -28.69 -19.79
C ASP A 23 -11.29 -29.52 -18.91
N GLU A 24 -10.37 -30.28 -19.52
CA GLU A 24 -9.37 -31.08 -18.80
C GLU A 24 -8.41 -30.19 -17.97
N ASP A 25 -7.98 -29.06 -18.52
CA ASP A 25 -7.08 -28.14 -17.83
C ASP A 25 -7.81 -27.35 -16.74
N LEU A 26 -9.09 -27.05 -16.95
CA LEU A 26 -9.94 -26.49 -15.90
C LEU A 26 -10.04 -27.44 -14.70
N GLU A 27 -10.34 -28.72 -14.93
CA GLU A 27 -10.41 -29.73 -13.86
C GLU A 27 -9.08 -29.87 -13.11
N LYS A 28 -7.94 -29.82 -13.81
CA LYS A 28 -6.61 -29.83 -13.18
C LYS A 28 -6.41 -28.63 -12.26
N ILE A 29 -6.73 -27.41 -12.73
CA ILE A 29 -6.61 -26.19 -11.92
C ILE A 29 -7.51 -26.29 -10.67
N GLU A 30 -8.77 -26.67 -10.83
CA GLU A 30 -9.71 -26.80 -9.70
C GLU A 30 -9.24 -27.82 -8.67
N ASN A 31 -8.78 -29.00 -9.12
CA ASN A 31 -8.24 -30.02 -8.24
C ASN A 31 -6.99 -29.54 -7.50
N ARG A 32 -6.11 -28.79 -8.16
CA ARG A 32 -4.93 -28.19 -7.51
C ARG A 32 -5.34 -27.20 -6.45
N LEU A 33 -6.19 -26.23 -6.78
CA LEU A 33 -6.66 -25.20 -5.86
C LEU A 33 -7.36 -25.79 -4.62
N ASN A 34 -8.12 -26.87 -4.78
CA ASN A 34 -8.79 -27.56 -3.66
C ASN A 34 -7.83 -28.27 -2.70
N ASN A 35 -6.64 -28.63 -3.15
CA ASN A 35 -5.63 -29.35 -2.37
C ASN A 35 -4.48 -28.45 -1.89
N LEU A 36 -4.57 -27.14 -2.11
CA LEU A 36 -3.53 -26.23 -1.67
C LEU A 36 -3.46 -26.14 -0.15
N LYS A 37 -2.22 -26.14 0.36
CA LYS A 37 -1.95 -25.73 1.73
C LYS A 37 -2.33 -24.26 1.92
N SER A 38 -2.38 -23.81 3.17
CA SER A 38 -2.62 -22.40 3.41
C SER A 38 -1.55 -21.55 2.72
N VAL A 39 -1.96 -20.47 2.06
CA VAL A 39 -1.05 -19.59 1.31
C VAL A 39 0.11 -19.12 2.19
N SER A 40 -0.16 -18.84 3.47
CA SER A 40 0.86 -18.45 4.44
C SER A 40 1.95 -19.50 4.67
N GLU A 41 1.67 -20.80 4.55
CA GLU A 41 2.69 -21.85 4.67
C GLU A 41 3.69 -21.84 3.52
N TYR A 42 3.28 -21.43 2.32
CA TYR A 42 4.19 -21.29 1.18
C TYR A 42 5.17 -20.14 1.39
N PHE A 43 4.71 -19.03 1.95
CA PHE A 43 5.54 -17.85 2.21
C PHE A 43 6.34 -17.92 3.52
N ASP A 44 6.15 -18.98 4.31
CA ASP A 44 6.87 -19.18 5.58
C ASP A 44 8.24 -19.86 5.41
N ASN A 45 8.52 -20.46 4.24
CA ASN A 45 9.74 -21.25 3.98
C ASN A 45 10.88 -20.47 3.27
N ASP A 46 10.78 -19.15 3.15
CA ASP A 46 11.72 -18.31 2.38
C ASP A 46 11.89 -18.74 0.90
N ASP A 47 10.94 -19.49 0.36
CA ASP A 47 10.94 -19.89 -1.06
C ASP A 47 10.69 -18.68 -1.96
N ASP A 48 11.43 -18.62 -3.08
CA ASP A 48 11.16 -17.63 -4.13
C ASP A 48 9.75 -17.81 -4.72
N VAL A 49 9.07 -16.70 -5.05
CA VAL A 49 7.69 -16.72 -5.58
C VAL A 49 7.55 -17.62 -6.82
N GLU A 50 8.61 -17.73 -7.62
CA GLU A 50 8.66 -18.59 -8.80
C GLU A 50 8.65 -20.08 -8.43
N GLU A 51 9.33 -20.46 -7.36
CA GLU A 51 9.34 -21.84 -6.86
C GLU A 51 7.99 -22.19 -6.23
N ILE A 52 7.35 -21.24 -5.53
CA ILE A 52 5.96 -21.38 -5.09
C ILE A 52 5.04 -21.60 -6.29
N ALA A 53 5.16 -20.79 -7.35
CA ALA A 53 4.35 -20.95 -8.56
C ALA A 53 4.53 -22.33 -9.21
N LYS A 54 5.78 -22.78 -9.37
CA LYS A 54 6.11 -24.11 -9.92
C LYS A 54 5.56 -25.24 -9.05
N SER A 55 5.59 -25.10 -7.73
CA SER A 55 5.02 -26.10 -6.82
C SER A 55 3.50 -26.14 -6.87
N VAL A 56 2.84 -24.98 -6.96
CA VAL A 56 1.37 -24.87 -7.00
C VAL A 56 0.82 -25.40 -8.32
N PHE A 57 1.49 -25.13 -9.45
CA PHE A 57 1.05 -25.49 -10.79
C PHE A 57 2.00 -26.49 -11.48
N GLU A 58 2.47 -27.51 -10.76
CA GLU A 58 3.46 -28.47 -11.26
C GLU A 58 3.04 -29.25 -12.54
N ASP A 59 1.74 -29.35 -12.80
CA ASP A 59 1.19 -30.00 -14.01
C ASP A 59 1.21 -29.07 -15.24
N PHE A 60 1.56 -27.79 -15.06
CA PHE A 60 1.56 -26.77 -16.10
C PHE A 60 2.98 -26.28 -16.37
N ASP A 61 3.28 -26.00 -17.64
CA ASP A 61 4.53 -25.34 -17.99
C ASP A 61 4.41 -23.85 -17.69
N ILE A 62 5.22 -23.36 -16.75
CA ILE A 62 5.15 -21.97 -16.28
C ILE A 62 6.20 -21.15 -17.00
N GLU A 63 5.73 -20.19 -17.80
CA GLU A 63 6.57 -19.15 -18.38
C GLU A 63 6.53 -17.89 -17.50
N ILE A 64 7.69 -17.43 -17.04
CA ILE A 64 7.82 -16.16 -16.31
C ILE A 64 8.01 -15.03 -17.30
N THR A 65 6.99 -14.19 -17.42
CA THR A 65 6.97 -13.08 -18.38
C THR A 65 7.68 -11.83 -17.88
N ASP A 66 7.46 -11.46 -16.62
CA ASP A 66 8.01 -10.24 -16.01
C ASP A 66 8.24 -10.41 -14.50
N LYS A 67 9.18 -9.60 -13.97
CA LYS A 67 9.41 -9.44 -12.53
C LYS A 67 9.33 -7.97 -12.16
N ILE A 68 8.34 -7.62 -11.35
CA ILE A 68 8.11 -6.24 -10.92
C ILE A 68 8.37 -6.14 -9.42
N PRO A 69 9.40 -5.40 -8.97
CA PRO A 69 9.61 -5.18 -7.55
C PRO A 69 8.44 -4.38 -6.98
N VAL A 70 7.89 -4.85 -5.86
CA VAL A 70 6.80 -4.19 -5.14
C VAL A 70 7.35 -3.56 -3.87
N GLU A 71 6.94 -2.32 -3.61
CA GLU A 71 7.27 -1.60 -2.38
C GLU A 71 6.06 -0.80 -1.90
N PHE A 72 5.97 -0.60 -0.58
CA PHE A 72 5.05 0.38 -0.05
C PHE A 72 5.58 1.78 -0.34
N ARG A 73 4.85 2.56 -1.15
CA ARG A 73 5.22 3.94 -1.48
C ARG A 73 4.02 4.86 -1.35
N CYS A 74 4.16 5.89 -0.51
CA CYS A 74 3.18 6.97 -0.37
C CYS A 74 3.76 8.28 -0.90
N GLU A 75 2.99 9.00 -1.70
CA GLU A 75 3.40 10.28 -2.29
C GLU A 75 3.00 11.50 -1.46
N CYS A 76 2.64 11.33 -0.19
CA CYS A 76 2.38 12.48 0.67
C CYS A 76 3.67 13.30 0.85
N SER A 77 3.55 14.62 0.82
CA SER A 77 4.66 15.54 1.01
C SER A 77 4.22 16.69 1.91
N GLU A 78 5.18 17.43 2.46
CA GLU A 78 4.87 18.59 3.29
C GLU A 78 4.14 19.65 2.45
N GLU A 79 4.54 19.85 1.19
CA GLU A 79 3.89 20.79 0.27
C GLU A 79 2.44 20.39 -0.01
N ARG A 80 2.14 19.10 -0.18
CA ARG A 80 0.75 18.64 -0.36
C ARG A 80 -0.10 18.89 0.89
N MET A 81 0.47 18.72 2.08
CA MET A 81 -0.24 19.01 3.34
C MET A 81 -0.43 20.51 3.53
N GLU A 82 0.54 21.33 3.14
CA GLU A 82 0.45 22.78 3.15
C GLU A 82 -0.69 23.30 2.26
N GLN A 83 -0.81 22.77 1.04
CA GLN A 83 -1.93 23.12 0.14
C GLN A 83 -3.29 22.73 0.73
N ALA A 84 -3.37 21.63 1.46
CA ALA A 84 -4.58 21.24 2.18
C ALA A 84 -4.89 22.17 3.37
N LEU A 85 -3.88 22.74 4.03
CA LEU A 85 -4.11 23.77 5.04
C LEU A 85 -4.61 25.07 4.41
N ILE A 86 -4.01 25.49 3.29
CA ILE A 86 -4.41 26.69 2.55
C ILE A 86 -5.89 26.66 2.16
N SER A 87 -6.42 25.48 1.81
CA SER A 87 -7.81 25.33 1.40
C SER A 87 -8.84 25.45 2.53
N ILE A 88 -8.42 25.36 3.79
CA ILE A 88 -9.28 25.60 4.97
C ILE A 88 -9.70 27.09 5.02
N GLY A 89 -8.80 27.99 4.60
CA GLY A 89 -9.04 29.42 4.57
C GLY A 89 -8.42 30.16 5.76
N ARG A 90 -8.29 31.48 5.58
CA ARG A 90 -7.51 32.36 6.46
C ARG A 90 -8.05 32.43 7.89
N ASP A 91 -9.34 32.69 8.04
CA ASP A 91 -9.91 33.04 9.34
C ASP A 91 -9.90 31.82 10.27
N ASP A 92 -10.25 30.65 9.72
CA ASP A 92 -10.17 29.37 10.42
C ASP A 92 -8.74 29.01 10.81
N LEU A 93 -7.77 29.15 9.89
CA LEU A 93 -6.36 28.90 10.20
C LEU A 93 -5.82 29.85 11.28
N LYS A 94 -6.19 31.14 11.24
CA LYS A 94 -5.76 32.10 12.28
C LYS A 94 -6.34 31.76 13.64
N GLN A 95 -7.61 31.37 13.70
CA GLN A 95 -8.22 30.93 14.95
C GLN A 95 -7.50 29.71 15.52
N ILE A 96 -7.20 28.72 14.66
CA ILE A 96 -6.44 27.54 15.07
C ILE A 96 -5.06 27.94 15.59
N ILE A 97 -4.37 28.88 14.95
CA ILE A 97 -3.02 29.31 15.37
C ILE A 97 -3.03 30.11 16.69
N GLU A 98 -4.09 30.88 16.94
CA GLU A 98 -4.25 31.63 18.20
C GLU A 98 -4.57 30.69 19.38
N GLU A 99 -5.30 29.60 19.13
CA GLU A 99 -5.64 28.59 20.14
C GLU A 99 -4.51 27.57 20.35
N ASP A 100 -3.94 27.08 19.26
CA ASP A 100 -2.88 26.08 19.19
C ASP A 100 -1.71 26.65 18.36
N GLU A 101 -0.55 26.89 18.98
CA GLU A 101 0.65 27.44 18.31
C GLU A 101 1.22 26.53 17.18
N GLU A 102 0.66 25.33 17.01
CA GLU A 102 1.07 24.33 16.04
C GLU A 102 -0.11 23.56 15.43
N ILE A 103 0.05 23.13 14.18
CA ILE A 103 -0.92 22.30 13.45
C ILE A 103 -0.24 20.99 13.04
N GLU A 104 -0.75 19.86 13.55
CA GLU A 104 -0.37 18.52 13.08
C GLU A 104 -1.36 18.04 12.01
N THR A 105 -0.85 17.74 10.82
CA THR A 105 -1.61 17.05 9.78
C THR A 105 -1.12 15.61 9.65
N VAL A 106 -2.05 14.68 9.43
CA VAL A 106 -1.75 13.25 9.32
C VAL A 106 -2.20 12.74 7.95
N CYS A 107 -1.28 12.13 7.20
CA CYS A 107 -1.65 11.48 5.96
C CYS A 107 -2.50 10.23 6.26
N HIS A 108 -3.75 10.20 5.79
CA HIS A 108 -4.64 9.05 6.01
C HIS A 108 -4.22 7.75 5.30
N PHE A 109 -3.24 7.79 4.38
CA PHE A 109 -2.76 6.60 3.67
C PHE A 109 -1.56 5.95 4.35
N CYS A 110 -0.59 6.74 4.80
CA CYS A 110 0.65 6.21 5.39
C CYS A 110 0.83 6.56 6.87
N ASN A 111 -0.10 7.31 7.46
CA ASN A 111 -0.05 7.82 8.84
C ASN A 111 1.18 8.68 9.17
N LYS A 112 1.88 9.19 8.15
CA LYS A 112 2.95 10.16 8.36
C LYS A 112 2.37 11.46 8.90
N LYS A 113 2.95 11.94 9.99
CA LYS A 113 2.63 13.20 10.66
C LYS A 113 3.49 14.32 10.10
N TYR A 114 2.88 15.45 9.81
CA TYR A 114 3.52 16.68 9.37
C TYR A 114 3.15 17.79 10.33
N LEU A 115 4.17 18.38 10.97
CA LEU A 115 3.99 19.43 11.97
C LEU A 115 4.33 20.79 11.37
N PHE A 116 3.38 21.71 11.43
CA PHE A 116 3.52 23.10 11.03
C PHE A 116 3.51 23.96 12.29
N ARG A 117 4.51 24.84 12.44
CA ARG A 117 4.64 25.77 13.59
C ARG A 117 5.53 26.96 13.23
N GLY A 118 5.40 28.05 13.98
CA GLY A 118 6.22 29.26 13.83
C GLY A 118 6.22 29.81 12.40
N GLU A 119 7.41 30.04 11.82
CA GLU A 119 7.57 30.63 10.49
C GLU A 119 6.81 29.87 9.38
N LYS A 120 6.63 28.54 9.48
CA LYS A 120 5.88 27.78 8.47
C LYS A 120 4.43 28.24 8.39
N LEU A 121 3.77 28.38 9.54
CA LEU A 121 2.37 28.85 9.60
C LEU A 121 2.26 30.32 9.20
N GLU A 122 3.21 31.16 9.59
CA GLU A 122 3.26 32.55 9.14
C GLU A 122 3.39 32.67 7.63
N ASN A 123 4.21 31.82 7.00
CA ASN A 123 4.38 31.81 5.55
C ASN A 123 3.10 31.35 4.83
N ILE A 124 2.39 30.37 5.37
CA ILE A 124 1.09 29.93 4.87
C ILE A 124 0.07 31.09 4.92
N ILE A 125 -0.02 31.80 6.05
CA ILE A 125 -0.92 32.96 6.17
C ILE A 125 -0.55 34.05 5.17
N LYS A 126 0.75 34.40 5.06
CA LYS A 126 1.22 35.43 4.11
C LYS A 126 0.92 35.04 2.66
N TYR A 127 1.04 33.75 2.33
CA TYR A 127 0.69 33.24 1.01
C TYR A 127 -0.80 33.42 0.70
N ILE A 128 -1.68 33.14 1.68
CA ILE A 128 -3.12 33.34 1.54
C ILE A 128 -3.49 34.83 1.44
N GLU A 129 -2.82 35.71 2.18
CA GLU A 129 -3.06 37.17 2.15
C GLU A 129 -2.53 37.87 0.87
N GLY A 130 -1.64 37.22 0.14
CA GLY A 130 -1.08 37.72 -1.13
C GLY A 130 -1.87 37.31 -2.39
N GLN A 131 -2.92 36.50 -2.26
CA GLN A 131 -3.85 36.16 -3.34
C GLN A 131 -5.06 37.10 -3.37
#